data_AF-A0A6G8DHM8-F1
#
_entry.id   AF-A0A6G8DHM8-F1
#
_cell.length_a   1.000
_cell.length_b   1.000
_cell.length_c   1.000
_cell.angle_alpha   90.00
_cell.angle_beta   90.00
_cell.angle_gamma   90.00
#
_symmetry.space_group_name_H-M   'P 1'
#
loop_
_entity.id
_entity.type
_entity.pdbx_description
1 polymer ?
#
loop_
_entity_poly.entity_id
_entity_poly.type
_entity_poly.pdbx_seq_one_letter_code
_entity_poly.pdbx_strand_id
1 'polypeptide(L)'
;MPPRHPVTDVGRVLNAATLTNSPVSDTKAATGGGSPATAGPTIHTLMVYDSSDARISAFAPILARAYYPKAKLVGIKSLSALASALSKYSRIDTLIIDVHSGPGFLLIGGASPSLSTVQQVLAKSGVTVQSKIVFEGCKVMEDPIGTCQMVEKICGPKTQVVGFTYYSVTTTFDIDFTDFDDAAEIQSFYNDFSMPYMVPGLPSAENSVGKVITHGRRWFRDEYDATLPEDGNFRHIESLESLKSYTINTAEEARRAQAEFSGPVVPGAKVTVTNVSAVARANKEVEATAEP
;
A
#
# COMPACT_ATOMS: atom_id res chain seq x y z
N MET A 1 42.02 -9.46 -11.75
CA MET A 1 41.40 -8.11 -11.79
C MET A 1 40.52 -7.99 -10.56
N PRO A 2 40.52 -6.86 -9.83
CA PRO A 2 39.66 -6.74 -8.66
C PRO A 2 38.19 -6.85 -9.09
N PRO A 3 37.31 -7.45 -8.26
CA PRO A 3 35.89 -7.49 -8.57
C PRO A 3 35.38 -6.05 -8.62
N ARG A 4 34.86 -5.64 -9.79
CA ARG A 4 34.14 -4.37 -9.91
C ARG A 4 32.83 -4.58 -9.16
N HIS A 5 32.68 -3.94 -8.00
CA HIS A 5 31.43 -3.91 -7.26
C HIS A 5 30.31 -3.43 -8.21
N PRO A 6 29.24 -4.22 -8.45
CA PRO A 6 28.13 -3.83 -9.32
C PRO A 6 27.16 -2.83 -8.66
N VAL A 7 27.44 -2.45 -7.40
CA VAL A 7 26.70 -1.44 -6.67
C VAL A 7 27.43 -0.11 -6.86
N THR A 8 27.05 0.64 -7.90
CA THR A 8 27.38 2.06 -7.94
C THR A 8 26.39 2.78 -7.02
N ASP A 9 26.84 3.05 -5.79
CA ASP A 9 26.19 4.01 -4.91
C ASP A 9 26.40 5.41 -5.51
N VAL A 10 25.40 5.88 -6.26
CA VAL A 10 25.35 7.25 -6.78
C VAL A 10 23.98 7.80 -6.49
N GLY A 11 23.88 8.45 -5.33
CA GLY A 11 22.97 9.56 -5.17
C GLY A 11 23.03 10.44 -6.42
N ARG A 12 21.85 10.65 -7.03
CA ARG A 12 21.62 11.43 -8.25
C ARG A 12 21.99 10.73 -9.57
N VAL A 13 21.15 9.81 -10.02
CA VAL A 13 20.71 9.84 -11.42
C VAL A 13 19.19 9.77 -11.45
N LEU A 14 18.56 10.94 -11.37
CA LEU A 14 17.28 11.17 -12.02
C LEU A 14 17.53 11.08 -13.53
N ASN A 15 17.21 9.95 -14.14
CA ASN A 15 16.87 9.95 -15.56
C ASN A 15 15.70 9.01 -15.82
N ALA A 16 14.68 9.58 -16.43
CA ALA A 16 13.41 8.99 -16.75
C ALA A 16 13.47 8.45 -18.18
N ALA A 17 13.55 7.12 -18.36
CA ALA A 17 12.96 6.41 -19.49
C ALA A 17 13.23 4.90 -19.38
N THR A 18 12.19 4.13 -19.74
CA THR A 18 12.16 2.71 -20.18
C THR A 18 12.17 1.58 -19.13
N LEU A 19 10.95 1.11 -18.84
CA LEU A 19 10.57 -0.14 -18.18
C LEU A 19 10.47 -1.30 -19.20
N THR A 20 10.78 -2.54 -18.80
CA THR A 20 10.00 -3.81 -19.00
C THR A 20 10.90 -5.02 -18.68
N ASN A 21 10.47 -6.05 -17.93
CA ASN A 21 9.53 -7.14 -18.28
C ASN A 21 9.28 -7.98 -17.01
N SER A 22 8.14 -8.62 -16.69
CA SER A 22 6.81 -8.72 -17.28
C SER A 22 5.78 -8.15 -16.29
N PRO A 23 4.78 -7.38 -16.75
CA PRO A 23 3.79 -6.81 -15.87
C PRO A 23 2.92 -7.89 -15.22
N VAL A 24 2.60 -7.73 -13.93
CA VAL A 24 1.20 -7.93 -13.55
C VAL A 24 0.41 -7.04 -14.49
N SER A 25 -0.43 -7.60 -15.36
CA SER A 25 -1.07 -6.88 -16.45
C SER A 25 -1.60 -5.52 -15.97
N ASP A 26 -0.87 -4.44 -16.29
CA ASP A 26 -1.31 -3.09 -15.99
C ASP A 26 -2.51 -2.83 -16.88
N THR A 27 -3.67 -2.70 -16.26
CA THR A 27 -4.86 -2.34 -17.00
C THR A 27 -4.94 -0.82 -17.02
N LYS A 28 -4.95 -0.26 -18.25
CA LYS A 28 -5.21 1.17 -18.53
C LYS A 28 -6.10 1.79 -17.47
N ALA A 29 -5.71 2.98 -16.99
CA ALA A 29 -6.42 3.71 -15.95
C ALA A 29 -7.94 3.63 -16.13
N ALA A 30 -8.66 3.31 -15.06
CA ALA A 30 -10.11 3.16 -15.13
C ALA A 30 -10.74 4.50 -15.54
N THR A 31 -11.34 4.54 -16.74
CA THR A 31 -12.10 5.68 -17.25
C THR A 31 -13.60 5.39 -17.19
N GLY A 32 -14.39 6.36 -16.71
CA GLY A 32 -15.86 6.34 -16.82
C GLY A 32 -16.60 5.64 -15.67
N GLY A 33 -17.76 6.19 -15.28
CA GLY A 33 -18.62 5.67 -14.20
C GLY A 33 -19.31 4.36 -14.60
N GLY A 34 -18.92 3.26 -13.95
CA GLY A 34 -19.60 1.97 -14.10
C GLY A 34 -20.79 1.86 -13.16
N SER A 35 -21.92 1.36 -13.67
CA SER A 35 -23.07 0.97 -12.84
C SER A 35 -22.65 -0.10 -11.81
N PRO A 36 -23.27 -0.13 -10.62
CA PRO A 36 -22.89 -1.04 -9.54
C PRO A 36 -23.06 -2.49 -9.97
N ALA A 37 -22.04 -3.31 -9.74
CA ALA A 37 -22.09 -4.72 -10.10
C ALA A 37 -22.56 -5.58 -8.93
N THR A 38 -23.87 -5.56 -8.62
CA THR A 38 -24.47 -6.60 -7.77
C THR A 38 -24.39 -8.01 -8.38
N ALA A 39 -24.06 -8.10 -9.69
CA ALA A 39 -23.91 -9.33 -10.46
C ALA A 39 -22.56 -9.41 -11.24
N GLY A 40 -21.56 -8.62 -10.86
CA GLY A 40 -20.24 -8.61 -11.52
C GLY A 40 -19.39 -9.86 -11.24
N PRO A 41 -18.28 -10.04 -11.98
CA PRO A 41 -17.31 -11.09 -11.67
C PRO A 41 -16.71 -10.89 -10.27
N THR A 42 -16.19 -11.99 -9.72
CA THR A 42 -15.40 -11.98 -8.48
C THR A 42 -13.91 -11.96 -8.80
N ILE A 43 -13.11 -11.28 -7.99
CA ILE A 43 -11.64 -11.30 -8.10
C ILE A 43 -11.00 -11.60 -6.74
N HIS A 44 -9.92 -12.39 -6.74
CA HIS A 44 -9.24 -12.75 -5.50
C HIS A 44 -8.45 -11.57 -4.91
N THR A 45 -7.62 -10.91 -5.71
CA THR A 45 -6.79 -9.80 -5.25
C THR A 45 -6.78 -8.67 -6.26
N LEU A 46 -7.19 -7.48 -5.83
CA LEU A 46 -7.14 -6.24 -6.62
C LEU A 46 -6.26 -5.24 -5.90
N MET A 47 -5.27 -4.69 -6.59
CA MET A 47 -4.46 -3.58 -6.11
C MET A 47 -4.76 -2.35 -6.96
N VAL A 48 -5.32 -1.33 -6.32
CA VAL A 48 -5.50 0.01 -6.91
C VAL A 48 -4.40 0.92 -6.40
N TYR A 49 -3.82 1.71 -7.29
CA TYR A 49 -2.73 2.63 -6.93
C TYR A 49 -2.90 3.99 -7.59
N ASP A 50 -2.43 5.05 -6.92
CA ASP A 50 -2.47 6.39 -7.50
C ASP A 50 -1.45 6.53 -8.65
N SER A 51 -1.93 6.38 -9.89
CA SER A 51 -1.11 6.50 -11.09
C SER A 51 -0.72 7.95 -11.43
N SER A 52 -1.27 8.93 -10.72
CA SER A 52 -0.87 10.34 -10.87
C SER A 52 0.35 10.69 -10.02
N ASP A 53 0.65 9.89 -8.99
CA ASP A 53 1.88 10.03 -8.22
C ASP A 53 2.98 9.17 -8.84
N ALA A 54 4.07 9.81 -9.28
CA ALA A 54 5.15 9.13 -9.98
C ALA A 54 5.86 8.07 -9.12
N ARG A 55 5.95 8.29 -7.80
CA ARG A 55 6.63 7.36 -6.88
C ARG A 55 5.77 6.16 -6.58
N ILE A 56 4.47 6.37 -6.31
CA ILE A 56 3.50 5.28 -6.14
C ILE A 56 3.42 4.45 -7.43
N SER A 57 3.28 5.11 -8.58
CA SER A 57 3.19 4.45 -9.89
C SER A 57 4.43 3.59 -10.21
N ALA A 58 5.63 4.08 -9.92
CA ALA A 58 6.87 3.33 -10.12
C ALA A 58 7.02 2.15 -9.13
N PHE A 59 6.54 2.30 -7.90
CA PHE A 59 6.74 1.31 -6.85
C PHE A 59 5.64 0.24 -6.78
N ALA A 60 4.42 0.53 -7.23
CA ALA A 60 3.28 -0.38 -7.15
C ALA A 60 3.55 -1.77 -7.76
N PRO A 61 4.21 -1.91 -8.94
CA PRO A 61 4.57 -3.22 -9.48
C PRO A 61 5.55 -4.01 -8.59
N ILE A 62 6.49 -3.33 -7.92
CA ILE A 62 7.46 -3.94 -7.00
C ILE A 62 6.71 -4.47 -5.76
N LEU A 63 5.84 -3.64 -5.19
CA LEU A 63 5.02 -3.99 -4.03
C LEU A 63 4.09 -5.18 -4.33
N ALA A 64 3.44 -5.16 -5.49
CA ALA A 64 2.56 -6.23 -5.94
C ALA A 64 3.28 -7.55 -6.11
N ARG A 65 4.45 -7.54 -6.77
CA ARG A 65 5.28 -8.74 -6.93
C ARG A 65 5.70 -9.32 -5.59
N ALA A 66 6.08 -8.47 -4.65
CA ALA A 66 6.66 -8.85 -3.37
C ALA A 66 5.63 -9.39 -2.37
N TYR A 67 4.53 -8.65 -2.17
CA TYR A 67 3.59 -8.90 -1.08
C TYR A 67 2.22 -9.37 -1.53
N TYR A 68 1.85 -9.13 -2.80
CA TYR A 68 0.54 -9.46 -3.35
C TYR A 68 0.65 -10.24 -4.67
N PRO A 69 1.35 -11.38 -4.67
CA PRO A 69 1.53 -12.14 -5.90
C PRO A 69 0.17 -12.49 -6.51
N LYS A 70 0.02 -12.24 -7.81
CA LYS A 70 -1.23 -12.42 -8.58
C LYS A 70 -2.33 -11.36 -8.34
N ALA A 71 -2.05 -10.29 -7.59
CA ALA A 71 -2.92 -9.12 -7.59
C ALA A 71 -3.14 -8.63 -9.02
N LYS A 72 -4.33 -8.15 -9.35
CA LYS A 72 -4.52 -7.35 -10.57
C LYS A 72 -4.23 -5.89 -10.24
N LEU A 73 -3.34 -5.27 -11.02
CA LEU A 73 -2.96 -3.88 -10.83
C LEU A 73 -3.83 -2.94 -11.67
N VAL A 74 -4.34 -1.88 -11.03
CA VAL A 74 -5.18 -0.87 -11.68
C VAL A 74 -4.76 0.52 -11.22
N GLY A 75 -4.21 1.30 -12.15
CA GLY A 75 -3.96 2.72 -11.93
C GLY A 75 -5.26 3.53 -11.80
N ILE A 76 -5.33 4.38 -10.79
CA ILE A 76 -6.40 5.34 -10.57
C ILE A 76 -5.82 6.74 -10.43
N LYS A 77 -6.55 7.77 -10.87
CA LYS A 77 -6.12 9.17 -10.79
C LYS A 77 -7.13 10.09 -10.08
N SER A 78 -8.20 9.50 -9.55
CA SER A 78 -9.28 10.21 -8.88
C SER A 78 -10.13 9.24 -8.07
N LEU A 79 -10.91 9.79 -7.13
CA LEU A 79 -11.89 9.03 -6.38
C LEU A 79 -12.97 8.39 -7.30
N SER A 80 -13.34 9.06 -8.40
CA SER A 80 -14.24 8.48 -9.39
C SER A 80 -13.63 7.28 -10.12
N ALA A 81 -12.34 7.34 -10.47
CA ALA A 81 -11.63 6.22 -11.08
C ALA A 81 -11.51 5.03 -10.13
N LEU A 82 -11.32 5.28 -8.82
CA LEU A 82 -11.40 4.26 -7.78
C LEU A 82 -12.77 3.56 -7.80
N ALA A 83 -13.86 4.33 -7.73
CA ALA A 83 -15.21 3.78 -7.77
C ALA A 83 -15.45 2.92 -9.02
N SER A 84 -15.02 3.42 -10.18
CA SER A 84 -15.14 2.73 -11.46
C SER A 84 -14.28 1.47 -11.57
N ALA A 85 -13.13 1.43 -10.91
CA ALA A 85 -12.31 0.23 -10.83
C ALA A 85 -13.02 -0.84 -9.98
N LEU A 86 -13.62 -0.41 -8.86
CA LEU A 86 -14.33 -1.29 -7.93
C LEU A 86 -15.66 -1.79 -8.50
N SER A 87 -16.43 -0.94 -9.18
CA SER A 87 -17.77 -1.30 -9.70
C SER A 87 -17.75 -2.34 -10.81
N LYS A 88 -16.57 -2.74 -11.30
CA LYS A 88 -16.41 -3.89 -12.21
C LYS A 88 -16.61 -5.24 -11.52
N TYR A 89 -16.59 -5.30 -10.20
CA TYR A 89 -16.64 -6.53 -9.44
C TYR A 89 -17.83 -6.53 -8.48
N SER A 90 -18.48 -7.68 -8.32
CA SER A 90 -19.42 -7.89 -7.22
C SER A 90 -18.69 -8.19 -5.92
N ARG A 91 -17.56 -8.89 -6.04
CA ARG A 91 -16.75 -9.33 -4.91
C ARG A 91 -15.26 -9.19 -5.17
N ILE A 92 -14.56 -8.70 -4.17
CA ILE A 92 -13.10 -8.72 -4.09
C ILE A 92 -12.73 -9.46 -2.80
N ASP A 93 -11.88 -10.48 -2.83
CA ASP A 93 -11.49 -11.12 -1.56
C ASP A 93 -10.51 -10.21 -0.80
N THR A 94 -9.45 -9.74 -1.47
CA THR A 94 -8.47 -8.79 -0.94
C THR A 94 -8.34 -7.55 -1.82
N LEU A 95 -8.61 -6.38 -1.24
CA LEU A 95 -8.43 -5.07 -1.87
C LEU A 95 -7.21 -4.37 -1.28
N ILE A 96 -6.25 -4.00 -2.11
CA ILE A 96 -5.10 -3.19 -1.73
C ILE A 96 -5.29 -1.79 -2.29
N ILE A 97 -5.15 -0.77 -1.45
CA ILE A 97 -5.24 0.64 -1.80
C ILE A 97 -3.88 1.28 -1.51
N ASP A 98 -3.16 1.62 -2.58
CA ASP A 98 -1.83 2.23 -2.54
C ASP A 98 -1.92 3.68 -3.03
N VAL A 99 -2.24 4.58 -2.10
CA VAL A 99 -2.42 6.02 -2.34
C VAL A 99 -1.79 6.77 -1.18
N HIS A 100 -1.52 8.06 -1.34
CA HIS A 100 -1.16 8.88 -0.19
C HIS A 100 -2.34 8.97 0.79
N SER A 101 -2.07 9.06 2.07
CA SER A 101 -3.09 9.12 3.11
C SER A 101 -2.56 9.82 4.35
N GLY A 102 -3.49 10.28 5.18
CA GLY A 102 -3.21 10.65 6.56
C GLY A 102 -4.25 10.01 7.47
N PRO A 103 -4.28 10.39 8.75
CA PRO A 103 -5.16 9.75 9.73
C PRO A 103 -6.62 9.82 9.26
N GLY A 104 -7.20 8.67 8.89
CA GLY A 104 -8.61 8.56 8.51
C GLY A 104 -9.00 9.19 7.15
N PHE A 105 -8.04 9.54 6.28
CA PHE A 105 -8.35 10.08 4.95
C PHE A 105 -7.38 9.62 3.85
N LEU A 106 -7.80 9.77 2.59
CA LEU A 106 -7.01 9.45 1.39
C LEU A 106 -6.70 10.70 0.59
N LEU A 107 -5.58 10.67 -0.12
CA LEU A 107 -5.18 11.62 -1.14
C LEU A 107 -5.08 10.88 -2.47
N ILE A 108 -5.94 11.22 -3.42
CA ILE A 108 -5.99 10.56 -4.74
C ILE A 108 -6.01 11.63 -5.81
N GLY A 109 -5.06 11.59 -6.75
CA GLY A 109 -4.99 12.62 -7.79
C GLY A 109 -4.62 14.00 -7.23
N GLY A 110 -3.96 14.05 -6.06
CA GLY A 110 -3.72 15.28 -5.31
C GLY A 110 -4.94 15.86 -4.58
N ALA A 111 -6.12 15.24 -4.69
CA ALA A 111 -7.32 15.68 -3.99
C ALA A 111 -7.46 14.99 -2.62
N SER A 112 -7.91 15.73 -1.61
CA SER A 112 -8.29 15.22 -0.27
C SER A 112 -9.82 15.22 -0.12
N PRO A 113 -10.54 14.20 -0.62
CA PRO A 113 -11.98 14.12 -0.46
C PRO A 113 -12.37 13.97 1.01
N SER A 114 -13.51 14.54 1.40
CA SER A 114 -14.06 14.31 2.74
C SER A 114 -14.41 12.83 2.94
N LEU A 115 -14.37 12.39 4.20
CA LEU A 115 -14.77 11.04 4.60
C LEU A 115 -16.15 10.65 4.03
N SER A 116 -17.13 11.54 4.16
CA SER A 116 -18.49 11.32 3.65
C SER A 116 -18.52 11.15 2.13
N THR A 117 -17.69 11.88 1.39
CA THR A 117 -17.57 11.75 -0.06
C THR A 117 -17.00 10.38 -0.42
N VAL A 118 -15.93 9.94 0.26
CA VAL A 118 -15.33 8.62 0.02
C VAL A 118 -16.34 7.52 0.31
N GLN A 119 -17.02 7.57 1.46
CA GLN A 119 -18.05 6.59 1.85
C GLN A 119 -19.15 6.47 0.80
N GLN A 120 -19.69 7.60 0.33
CA GLN A 120 -20.75 7.60 -0.68
C GLN A 120 -20.27 7.01 -2.00
N VAL A 121 -19.06 7.33 -2.43
CA VAL A 121 -18.49 6.83 -3.68
C VAL A 121 -18.21 5.33 -3.60
N LEU A 122 -17.62 4.86 -2.50
CA LEU A 122 -17.36 3.44 -2.29
C LEU A 122 -18.68 2.65 -2.20
N ALA A 123 -19.68 3.15 -1.47
CA ALA A 123 -21.00 2.52 -1.40
C ALA A 123 -21.66 2.40 -2.78
N LYS A 124 -21.56 3.45 -3.61
CA LYS A 124 -22.11 3.46 -4.98
C LYS A 124 -21.44 2.45 -5.92
N SER A 125 -20.23 1.98 -5.62
CA SER A 125 -19.57 0.97 -6.45
C SER A 125 -20.29 -0.38 -6.42
N GLY A 126 -21.04 -0.68 -5.34
CA GLY A 126 -21.76 -1.94 -5.17
C GLY A 126 -20.89 -3.17 -4.90
N VAL A 127 -19.57 -3.00 -4.76
CA VAL A 127 -18.64 -4.11 -4.47
C VAL A 127 -18.73 -4.52 -3.00
N THR A 128 -18.53 -5.81 -2.73
CA THR A 128 -18.24 -6.31 -1.38
C THR A 128 -16.82 -6.86 -1.30
N VAL A 129 -16.02 -6.37 -0.36
CA VAL A 129 -14.72 -6.93 -0.01
C VAL A 129 -14.93 -7.99 1.06
N GLN A 130 -14.51 -9.24 0.86
CA GLN A 130 -14.86 -10.35 1.76
C GLN A 130 -13.80 -10.64 2.83
N SER A 131 -12.52 -10.58 2.50
CA SER A 131 -11.44 -11.01 3.40
C SER A 131 -10.70 -9.82 3.99
N LYS A 132 -10.17 -8.93 3.16
CA LYS A 132 -9.25 -7.90 3.64
C LYS A 132 -9.20 -6.66 2.76
N ILE A 133 -9.14 -5.49 3.38
CA ILE A 133 -8.70 -4.24 2.77
C ILE A 133 -7.35 -3.89 3.38
N VAL A 134 -6.34 -3.64 2.55
CA VAL A 134 -5.00 -3.20 2.97
C VAL A 134 -4.73 -1.82 2.42
N PHE A 135 -4.42 -0.88 3.31
CA PHE A 135 -3.89 0.42 2.95
C PHE A 135 -2.37 0.36 3.00
N GLU A 136 -1.74 0.49 1.85
CA GLU A 136 -0.28 0.60 1.75
C GLU A 136 0.21 2.04 1.90
N GLY A 137 -0.75 2.97 1.93
CA GLY A 137 -0.54 4.39 2.18
C GLY A 137 0.01 4.71 3.57
N CYS A 138 0.45 5.96 3.71
CA CYS A 138 1.03 6.51 4.93
C CYS A 138 0.03 6.53 6.09
N LYS A 139 0.49 6.31 7.33
CA LYS A 139 -0.14 6.60 8.64
C LYS A 139 -1.66 6.61 8.82
N VAL A 140 -2.41 5.94 7.94
CA VAL A 140 -3.88 6.05 7.88
C VAL A 140 -4.52 5.52 9.16
N MET A 141 -3.87 4.54 9.79
CA MET A 141 -4.31 3.90 11.02
C MET A 141 -3.95 4.66 12.30
N GLU A 142 -3.37 5.87 12.22
CA GLU A 142 -3.40 6.80 13.35
C GLU A 142 -4.86 7.16 13.73
N ASP A 143 -5.79 7.10 12.76
CA ASP A 143 -7.23 7.15 13.02
C ASP A 143 -7.93 5.87 12.50
N PRO A 144 -7.95 4.78 13.30
CA PRO A 144 -8.59 3.53 12.91
C PRO A 144 -10.12 3.68 12.77
N ILE A 145 -10.74 4.62 13.51
CA ILE A 145 -12.19 4.85 13.46
C ILE A 145 -12.56 5.49 12.12
N GLY A 146 -11.92 6.61 11.75
CA GLY A 146 -12.14 7.26 10.46
C GLY A 146 -11.82 6.34 9.28
N THR A 147 -10.75 5.55 9.40
CA THR A 147 -10.38 4.56 8.38
C THR A 147 -11.47 3.49 8.19
N CYS A 148 -12.02 2.95 9.28
CA CYS A 148 -13.10 1.97 9.19
C CYS A 148 -14.40 2.60 8.68
N GLN A 149 -14.71 3.82 9.11
CA GLN A 149 -15.86 4.57 8.60
C GLN A 149 -15.78 4.71 7.08
N MET A 150 -14.60 5.01 6.54
CA MET A 150 -14.39 5.20 5.11
C MET A 150 -14.82 4.00 4.28
N VAL A 151 -14.50 2.78 4.73
CA VAL A 151 -14.69 1.54 3.96
C VAL A 151 -15.80 0.63 4.45
N GLU A 152 -16.44 0.92 5.60
CA GLU A 152 -17.47 0.05 6.20
C GLU A 152 -18.53 -0.39 5.17
N LYS A 153 -18.92 0.50 4.25
CA LYS A 153 -19.98 0.24 3.27
C LYS A 153 -19.65 -0.79 2.19
N ILE A 154 -18.37 -1.10 2.01
CA ILE A 154 -17.93 -2.15 1.08
C ILE A 154 -17.41 -3.39 1.82
N CYS A 155 -17.38 -3.39 3.16
CA CYS A 155 -16.91 -4.54 3.93
C CYS A 155 -18.00 -5.60 4.09
N GLY A 156 -17.65 -6.86 3.82
CA GLY A 156 -18.42 -8.01 4.27
C GLY A 156 -18.28 -8.27 5.77
N PRO A 157 -19.03 -9.25 6.32
CA PRO A 157 -19.12 -9.49 7.77
C PRO A 157 -17.81 -9.91 8.47
N LYS A 158 -16.81 -10.37 7.72
CA LYS A 158 -15.53 -10.89 8.23
C LYS A 158 -14.32 -10.13 7.68
N THR A 159 -14.56 -9.01 7.03
CA THR A 159 -13.52 -8.24 6.36
C THR A 159 -12.60 -7.61 7.39
N GLN A 160 -11.30 -7.79 7.21
CA GLN A 160 -10.28 -7.11 7.98
C GLN A 160 -9.87 -5.81 7.28
N VAL A 161 -9.51 -4.78 8.05
CA VAL A 161 -8.94 -3.53 7.51
C VAL A 161 -7.55 -3.35 8.11
N VAL A 162 -6.54 -3.26 7.27
CA VAL A 162 -5.12 -3.23 7.68
C VAL A 162 -4.41 -2.01 7.10
N GLY A 163 -3.50 -1.44 7.88
CA GLY A 163 -2.69 -0.31 7.49
C GLY A 163 -1.65 -0.01 8.57
N PHE A 164 -1.04 1.17 8.47
CA PHE A 164 0.11 1.54 9.29
C PHE A 164 -0.15 2.85 10.03
N THR A 165 0.48 3.02 11.19
CA THR A 165 0.56 4.29 11.92
C THR A 165 1.75 5.13 11.48
N TYR A 166 2.73 4.54 10.78
CA TYR A 166 3.89 5.24 10.23
C TYR A 166 3.75 5.53 8.74
N TYR A 167 4.52 6.50 8.25
CA TYR A 167 4.74 6.72 6.83
C TYR A 167 5.48 5.50 6.25
N SER A 168 4.87 4.86 5.25
CA SER A 168 5.58 3.92 4.39
C SER A 168 6.38 4.71 3.37
N VAL A 169 7.71 4.71 3.50
CA VAL A 169 8.63 5.39 2.58
C VAL A 169 9.27 4.37 1.67
N THR A 170 9.39 4.72 0.39
CA THR A 170 9.87 3.83 -0.65
C THR A 170 10.89 4.54 -1.53
N THR A 171 11.84 3.75 -2.04
CA THR A 171 12.76 4.18 -3.10
C THR A 171 13.05 3.00 -4.02
N THR A 172 13.52 3.30 -5.22
CA THR A 172 13.91 2.31 -6.22
C THR A 172 15.41 2.38 -6.48
N PHE A 173 15.99 1.25 -6.88
CA PHE A 173 17.37 1.15 -7.33
C PHE A 173 17.44 0.09 -8.42
N ASP A 174 18.43 0.21 -9.30
CA ASP A 174 18.61 -0.71 -10.42
C ASP A 174 19.84 -1.61 -10.17
N ILE A 175 19.74 -2.86 -10.62
CA ILE A 175 20.88 -3.77 -10.75
C ILE A 175 21.02 -4.08 -12.24
N ASP A 176 22.21 -3.79 -12.78
CA ASP A 176 22.50 -3.94 -14.20
C ASP A 176 23.08 -5.33 -14.50
N PHE A 177 22.30 -6.17 -15.19
CA PHE A 177 22.73 -7.48 -15.69
C PHE A 177 22.86 -7.50 -17.22
N THR A 178 23.03 -6.34 -17.88
CA THR A 178 23.10 -6.27 -19.35
C THR A 178 24.29 -7.03 -19.95
N ASP A 179 25.39 -7.11 -19.22
CA ASP A 179 26.60 -7.86 -19.61
C ASP A 179 26.60 -9.34 -19.12
N PHE A 180 25.51 -9.79 -18.46
CA PHE A 180 25.42 -11.15 -17.93
C PHE A 180 24.60 -12.03 -18.86
N ASP A 181 25.26 -13.03 -19.43
CA ASP A 181 24.64 -14.02 -20.34
C ASP A 181 24.26 -15.33 -19.63
N ASP A 182 24.74 -15.55 -18.39
CA ASP A 182 24.52 -16.77 -17.62
C ASP A 182 23.62 -16.53 -16.39
N ALA A 183 22.47 -17.21 -16.37
CA ALA A 183 21.54 -17.19 -15.24
C ALA A 183 22.16 -17.76 -13.95
N ALA A 184 23.12 -18.69 -14.03
CA ALA A 184 23.76 -19.23 -12.83
C ALA A 184 24.61 -18.18 -12.11
N GLU A 185 25.29 -17.29 -12.86
CA GLU A 185 26.07 -16.19 -12.30
C GLU A 185 25.17 -15.18 -11.60
N ILE A 186 24.05 -14.80 -12.24
CA ILE A 186 23.04 -13.92 -11.65
C ILE A 186 22.42 -14.55 -10.40
N GLN A 187 22.14 -15.86 -10.43
CA GLN A 187 21.60 -16.56 -9.28
C GLN A 187 22.60 -16.58 -8.11
N SER A 188 23.90 -16.76 -8.39
CA SER A 188 24.94 -16.66 -7.37
C SER A 188 24.98 -15.27 -6.75
N PHE A 189 24.93 -14.21 -7.57
CA PHE A 189 24.84 -12.84 -7.07
C PHE A 189 23.59 -12.63 -6.20
N TYR A 190 22.42 -13.09 -6.64
CA TYR A 190 21.17 -12.98 -5.88
C TYR A 190 21.17 -13.74 -4.56
N ASN A 191 21.87 -14.86 -4.46
CA ASN A 191 21.98 -15.61 -3.21
C ASN A 191 22.74 -14.84 -2.12
N ASP A 192 23.73 -14.02 -2.52
CA ASP A 192 24.58 -13.26 -1.61
C ASP A 192 24.14 -11.80 -1.45
N PHE A 193 23.36 -11.28 -2.40
CA PHE A 193 22.92 -9.90 -2.41
C PHE A 193 21.88 -9.64 -1.32
N SER A 194 22.21 -8.72 -0.41
CA SER A 194 21.27 -8.18 0.56
C SER A 194 21.50 -6.69 0.72
N MET A 195 20.43 -5.96 1.01
CA MET A 195 20.49 -4.55 1.34
C MET A 195 19.45 -4.24 2.42
N PRO A 196 19.75 -3.36 3.40
CA PRO A 196 18.78 -2.96 4.40
C PRO A 196 17.49 -2.43 3.76
N TYR A 197 16.35 -2.87 4.33
CA TYR A 197 15.02 -2.45 3.91
C TYR A 197 14.64 -2.87 2.49
N MET A 198 15.37 -3.80 1.87
CA MET A 198 15.02 -4.32 0.56
C MET A 198 13.65 -5.01 0.60
N VAL A 199 12.81 -4.70 -0.40
CA VAL A 199 11.55 -5.39 -0.60
C VAL A 199 11.84 -6.82 -1.09
N PRO A 200 11.23 -7.86 -0.50
CA PRO A 200 11.48 -9.24 -0.88
C PRO A 200 10.99 -9.53 -2.31
N GLY A 201 11.54 -10.57 -2.93
CA GLY A 201 11.14 -10.99 -4.27
C GLY A 201 12.02 -10.41 -5.36
N LEU A 202 13.17 -11.04 -5.55
CA LEU A 202 13.99 -10.93 -6.74
C LEU A 202 13.28 -11.67 -7.89
N PRO A 203 13.35 -11.18 -9.15
CA PRO A 203 12.96 -11.99 -10.29
C PRO A 203 13.86 -13.23 -10.41
N SER A 204 13.43 -14.24 -11.17
CA SER A 204 14.32 -15.37 -11.47
C SER A 204 15.54 -14.89 -12.24
N ALA A 205 16.68 -15.53 -12.00
CA ALA A 205 17.93 -15.20 -12.68
C ALA A 205 17.78 -15.29 -14.22
N GLU A 206 17.06 -16.29 -14.72
CA GLU A 206 16.71 -16.42 -16.15
C GLU A 206 15.97 -15.19 -16.70
N ASN A 207 15.09 -14.60 -15.90
CA ASN A 207 14.35 -13.41 -16.31
C ASN A 207 15.18 -12.13 -16.24
N SER A 208 16.37 -12.18 -15.64
CA SER A 208 17.27 -11.04 -15.44
C SER A 208 18.43 -10.97 -16.44
N VAL A 209 18.76 -12.09 -17.11
CA VAL A 209 19.82 -12.16 -18.15
C VAL A 209 19.66 -11.04 -19.18
N GLY A 210 20.73 -10.28 -19.41
CA GLY A 210 20.80 -9.21 -20.38
C GLY A 210 19.91 -7.99 -20.08
N LYS A 211 19.51 -7.76 -18.82
CA LYS A 211 18.56 -6.69 -18.47
C LYS A 211 19.01 -5.85 -17.28
N VAL A 212 18.53 -4.61 -17.25
CA VAL A 212 18.51 -3.79 -16.03
C VAL A 212 17.25 -4.14 -15.26
N ILE A 213 17.40 -4.49 -13.97
CA ILE A 213 16.30 -4.90 -13.11
C ILE A 213 16.10 -3.86 -12.00
N THR A 214 14.91 -3.28 -11.96
CA THR A 214 14.52 -2.35 -10.89
C THR A 214 14.01 -3.10 -9.67
N HIS A 215 14.58 -2.73 -8.53
CA HIS A 215 14.26 -3.19 -7.19
C HIS A 215 13.79 -2.03 -6.31
N GLY A 216 13.25 -2.37 -5.14
CA GLY A 216 12.71 -1.40 -4.20
C GLY A 216 13.24 -1.60 -2.80
N ARG A 217 13.38 -0.49 -2.06
CA ARG A 217 13.51 -0.50 -0.60
C ARG A 217 12.28 0.15 0.01
N ARG A 218 11.90 -0.33 1.20
CA ARG A 218 10.76 0.16 1.96
C ARG A 218 11.07 0.17 3.45
N TRP A 219 10.88 1.33 4.08
CA TRP A 219 10.98 1.50 5.53
C TRP A 219 9.81 2.33 6.05
N PHE A 220 9.65 2.34 7.36
CA PHE A 220 8.57 3.01 8.07
C PHE A 220 9.13 4.05 9.02
N ARG A 221 8.46 5.19 9.13
CA ARG A 221 8.87 6.28 10.03
C ARG A 221 7.71 7.13 10.50
N ASP A 222 7.86 7.76 11.65
CA ASP A 222 6.87 8.63 12.30
C ASP A 222 6.66 9.97 11.57
N GLU A 223 7.75 10.59 11.08
CA GLU A 223 7.71 11.84 10.33
C GLU A 223 8.04 11.63 8.86
N TYR A 224 7.40 12.38 7.96
CA TYR A 224 7.74 12.30 6.54
C TYR A 224 8.94 13.18 6.21
N ASP A 225 10.09 12.56 5.99
CA ASP A 225 11.16 13.14 5.18
C ASP A 225 11.73 12.06 4.24
N ALA A 226 12.28 12.50 3.11
CA ALA A 226 12.78 11.62 2.06
C ALA A 226 14.25 11.19 2.26
N THR A 227 14.83 11.37 3.45
CA THR A 227 16.19 10.86 3.72
C THR A 227 16.21 9.35 3.71
N LEU A 228 17.31 8.83 3.18
CA LEU A 228 17.58 7.40 3.20
C LEU A 228 17.92 6.96 4.62
N PRO A 229 17.67 5.69 4.97
CA PRO A 229 18.00 5.15 6.30
C PRO A 229 19.46 5.36 6.72
N GLU A 230 20.38 5.38 5.77
CA GLU A 230 21.82 5.59 5.93
C GLU A 230 22.22 7.06 6.13
N ASP A 231 21.39 8.02 5.69
CA ASP A 231 21.67 9.46 5.76
C ASP A 231 21.11 10.13 7.03
N GLY A 232 20.28 9.40 7.79
CA GLY A 232 19.56 9.91 8.94
C GLY A 232 20.24 9.58 10.28
N ASN A 233 20.36 10.57 11.16
CA ASN A 233 20.68 10.37 12.59
C ASN A 233 19.43 10.07 13.44
N PHE A 234 18.30 9.75 12.82
CA PHE A 234 16.98 9.80 13.47
C PHE A 234 16.57 8.48 14.11
N ARG A 235 16.05 8.58 15.34
CA ARG A 235 15.24 7.54 15.99
C ARG A 235 13.96 7.37 15.17
N HIS A 236 13.42 6.14 15.10
CA HIS A 236 12.12 5.78 14.50
C HIS A 236 12.09 5.37 13.01
N ILE A 237 13.21 4.97 12.41
CA ILE A 237 13.17 4.18 11.16
C ILE A 237 12.99 2.70 11.51
N GLU A 238 11.98 2.07 10.90
CA GLU A 238 11.58 0.70 11.16
C GLU A 238 11.43 -0.11 9.88
N SER A 239 11.70 -1.41 9.98
CA SER A 239 11.38 -2.37 8.92
C SER A 239 9.94 -2.83 9.08
N LEU A 240 9.33 -3.41 8.03
CA LEU A 240 7.99 -3.98 8.13
C LEU A 240 7.87 -5.02 9.26
N GLU A 241 8.94 -5.78 9.50
CA GLU A 241 9.00 -6.86 10.48
C GLU A 241 9.20 -6.35 11.91
N SER A 242 9.78 -5.16 12.08
CA SER A 242 9.96 -4.56 13.41
C SER A 242 8.71 -3.85 13.92
N LEU A 243 7.79 -3.47 13.02
CA LEU A 243 6.55 -2.79 13.40
C LEU A 243 5.74 -3.61 14.40
N LYS A 244 5.24 -2.94 15.44
CA LYS A 244 4.33 -3.57 16.39
C LYS A 244 3.05 -4.03 15.68
N SER A 245 2.59 -5.22 15.99
CA SER A 245 1.30 -5.71 15.49
C SER A 245 0.18 -5.36 16.48
N TYR A 246 -0.76 -4.52 16.05
CA TYR A 246 -1.96 -4.18 16.83
C TYR A 246 -3.19 -4.82 16.18
N THR A 247 -4.06 -5.41 17.00
CA THR A 247 -5.36 -5.92 16.56
C THR A 247 -6.47 -5.20 17.32
N ILE A 248 -7.47 -4.69 16.59
CA ILE A 248 -8.61 -3.94 17.14
C ILE A 248 -9.90 -4.63 16.71
N ASN A 249 -10.76 -4.93 17.68
CA ASN A 249 -11.98 -5.70 17.50
C ASN A 249 -13.20 -5.02 18.11
N THR A 250 -13.02 -3.98 18.93
CA THR A 250 -14.11 -3.28 19.61
C THR A 250 -14.00 -1.75 19.46
N ALA A 251 -15.12 -1.06 19.73
CA ALA A 251 -15.17 0.41 19.76
C ALA A 251 -14.26 1.01 20.85
N GLU A 252 -14.18 0.36 22.01
CA GLU A 252 -13.32 0.80 23.12
C GLU A 252 -11.83 0.64 22.79
N GLU A 253 -11.44 -0.49 22.21
CA GLU A 253 -10.07 -0.70 21.72
C GLU A 253 -9.68 0.33 20.67
N ALA A 254 -10.61 0.68 19.77
CA ALA A 254 -10.38 1.69 18.75
C ALA A 254 -10.16 3.09 19.34
N ARG A 255 -10.98 3.50 20.32
CA ARG A 255 -10.83 4.79 21.02
C ARG A 255 -9.51 4.85 21.79
N ARG A 256 -9.14 3.76 22.48
CA ARG A 256 -7.85 3.67 23.18
C ARG A 256 -6.68 3.75 22.20
N ALA A 257 -6.74 3.03 21.09
CA ALA A 257 -5.72 3.07 20.05
C ALA A 257 -5.58 4.48 19.43
N GLN A 258 -6.70 5.13 19.10
CA GLN A 258 -6.67 6.51 18.60
C GLN A 258 -6.02 7.48 19.59
N ALA A 259 -6.33 7.38 20.88
CA ALA A 259 -5.68 8.19 21.91
C ALA A 259 -4.17 7.91 21.98
N GLU A 260 -3.76 6.64 21.95
CA GLU A 260 -2.34 6.23 21.93
C GLU A 260 -1.60 6.76 20.69
N PHE A 261 -2.22 6.70 19.51
CA PHE A 261 -1.63 7.13 18.25
C PHE A 261 -1.66 8.66 18.06
N SER A 262 -2.42 9.39 18.87
CA SER A 262 -2.40 10.85 18.93
C SER A 262 -1.40 11.42 19.94
N GLY A 263 -0.67 10.54 20.65
CA GLY A 263 0.32 10.94 21.64
C GLY A 263 1.57 11.58 21.03
N PRO A 264 2.45 12.16 21.88
CA PRO A 264 3.68 12.82 21.43
C PRO A 264 4.71 11.86 20.80
N VAL A 265 4.54 10.55 21.00
CA VAL A 265 5.35 9.50 20.37
C VAL A 265 4.39 8.46 19.82
N VAL A 266 4.20 8.46 18.50
CA VAL A 266 3.35 7.48 17.83
C VAL A 266 4.12 6.16 17.75
N PRO A 267 3.55 5.02 18.19
CA PRO A 267 4.19 3.73 18.01
C PRO A 267 4.18 3.34 16.53
N GLY A 268 5.33 2.89 16.01
CA GLY A 268 5.41 2.25 14.70
C GLY A 268 4.64 0.94 14.71
N ALA A 269 3.49 0.92 14.04
CA ALA A 269 2.57 -0.21 14.13
C ALA A 269 1.91 -0.55 12.79
N LYS A 270 1.73 -1.85 12.59
CA LYS A 270 0.78 -2.44 11.65
C LYS A 270 -0.50 -2.75 12.41
N VAL A 271 -1.57 -2.03 12.08
CA VAL A 271 -2.86 -2.14 12.76
C VAL A 271 -3.80 -2.99 11.90
N THR A 272 -4.46 -3.96 12.52
CA THR A 272 -5.48 -4.81 11.92
C THR A 272 -6.80 -4.68 12.66
N VAL A 273 -7.82 -4.16 11.99
CA VAL A 273 -9.19 -4.14 12.51
C VAL A 273 -9.93 -5.38 12.01
N THR A 274 -10.48 -6.21 12.89
CA THR A 274 -11.22 -7.43 12.47
C THR A 274 -12.73 -7.31 12.58
N ASN A 275 -13.23 -6.30 13.31
CA ASN A 275 -14.64 -5.96 13.40
C ASN A 275 -14.88 -4.51 12.95
N VAL A 276 -14.86 -4.32 11.63
CA VAL A 276 -14.92 -2.99 11.01
C VAL A 276 -16.18 -2.22 11.40
N SER A 277 -17.34 -2.89 11.47
CA SER A 277 -18.60 -2.22 11.83
C SER A 277 -18.63 -1.73 13.27
N ALA A 278 -18.09 -2.48 14.23
CA ALA A 278 -18.00 -2.01 15.61
C ALA A 278 -17.08 -0.79 15.71
N VAL A 279 -15.92 -0.84 15.07
CA VAL A 279 -14.95 0.27 15.08
C VAL A 279 -15.49 1.51 14.37
N ALA A 280 -16.12 1.36 13.21
CA ALA A 280 -16.71 2.48 12.46
C ALA A 280 -17.79 3.24 13.25
N ARG A 281 -18.46 2.57 14.20
CA ARG A 281 -19.55 3.12 15.02
C ARG A 281 -19.11 3.63 16.37
N ALA A 282 -17.81 3.56 16.71
CA ALA A 282 -17.31 3.93 18.02
C ALA A 282 -17.74 5.33 18.49
N ASN A 283 -17.83 6.32 17.59
CA ASN A 283 -18.22 7.67 17.99
C ASN A 283 -19.75 7.86 18.15
N LYS A 284 -20.58 6.98 17.57
CA LYS A 284 -22.05 7.04 17.69
C LYS A 284 -22.57 6.49 19.01
N GLU A 285 -21.85 5.55 19.61
CA GLU A 285 -22.21 4.97 20.92
C GLU A 285 -22.07 5.99 22.06
N VAL A 286 -21.16 6.97 21.92
CA VAL A 286 -20.94 8.02 22.92
C VAL A 286 -22.10 9.02 22.93
N GLU A 287 -22.63 9.39 21.76
CA GLU A 287 -23.77 10.31 21.62
C GLU A 287 -25.05 9.74 22.25
N ALA A 288 -25.29 8.43 22.12
CA ALA A 288 -26.46 7.77 22.71
C ALA A 288 -26.38 7.64 24.25
N THR A 289 -25.19 7.73 24.84
CA THR A 289 -24.99 7.69 26.30
C THR A 289 -24.83 9.07 26.95
N ALA A 290 -24.81 10.14 26.14
CA ALA A 290 -24.60 11.52 26.59
C ALA A 290 -25.90 12.35 26.64
N GLU A 291 -27.08 11.76 26.41
CA GLU A 291 -28.36 12.42 26.69
C GLU A 291 -28.67 12.35 28.21
N PRO A 292 -28.92 13.50 28.88
CA PRO A 292 -29.36 13.55 30.27
C PRO A 292 -30.84 13.17 30.46
#